data_AF-A0A423GNP9-F1
#
_entry.id   AF-A0A423GNP9-F1
#
_cell.length_a   1.000
_cell.length_b   1.000
_cell.length_c   1.000
_cell.angle_alpha   90.00
_cell.angle_beta   90.00
_cell.angle_gamma   90.00
#
_symmetry.space_group_name_H-M   'P 1'
#
loop_
_entity.id
_entity.type
_entity.pdbx_description
1 polymer ?
#
loop_
_entity_poly.entity_id
_entity_poly.type
_entity_poly.pdbx_seq_one_letter_code
_entity_poly.pdbx_strand_id
1 'polypeptide(L)'
;MLDKVETSKVAAHLAYAELCKLAALNFAGNPEAEKLSRSFADDTARQVRGLPGAPPEAQSKAKTSNDFFAQLLAMIGFIKGEYLAIYEALLTKYSDFYKEFNETIMAKMGDWITGKDDGKKVEIKGGLYNALKALSNKYTKAPAGVLYPIPGAGPASQADALKWAKAMGVPESCVKPDGNGGYRVMMDLSPLDAMMAALPINILTGKGSDVTWDSAKFQAWQTGFNSQEGDLKNQLQLFTTKYSNANSYHENFNKILSSQLSQYAEMLKAIASGIA
;
A
#
# COMPACT_ATOMS: atom_id res chain seq x y z
N MET A 1 5.72 -6.08 18.76
CA MET A 1 5.53 -6.19 17.29
C MET A 1 6.83 -5.92 16.54
N LEU A 2 7.62 -4.91 16.93
CA LEU A 2 8.97 -4.65 16.38
C LEU A 2 9.92 -5.86 16.50
N ASP A 3 9.94 -6.55 17.65
CA ASP A 3 10.77 -7.77 17.82
C ASP A 3 10.47 -8.88 16.81
N LYS A 4 9.20 -9.06 16.42
CA LYS A 4 8.79 -10.08 15.44
C LYS A 4 9.24 -9.71 14.02
N VAL A 5 9.32 -8.41 13.71
CA VAL A 5 9.82 -7.90 12.44
C VAL A 5 11.35 -8.06 12.36
N GLU A 6 12.06 -7.86 13.46
CA GLU A 6 13.52 -8.08 13.51
C GLU A 6 13.91 -9.56 13.44
N THR A 7 13.22 -10.45 14.15
CA THR A 7 13.48 -11.91 14.05
C THR A 7 13.21 -12.44 12.65
N SER A 8 12.16 -11.95 11.98
CA SER A 8 11.87 -12.27 10.57
C SER A 8 12.98 -11.81 9.61
N LYS A 9 13.57 -10.63 9.85
CA LYS A 9 14.71 -10.11 9.06
C LYS A 9 15.97 -10.95 9.23
N VAL A 10 16.26 -11.42 10.45
CA VAL A 10 17.43 -12.26 10.76
C VAL A 10 17.33 -13.64 10.10
N ALA A 11 16.16 -14.28 10.18
CA ALA A 11 15.92 -15.57 9.51
C ALA A 11 16.08 -15.49 7.99
N ALA A 12 15.57 -14.40 7.38
CA ALA A 12 15.71 -14.16 5.94
C ALA A 12 17.17 -13.91 5.51
N HIS A 13 17.98 -13.23 6.34
CA HIS A 13 19.40 -13.01 6.05
C HIS A 13 20.24 -14.29 6.18
N LEU A 14 19.95 -15.15 7.17
CA LEU A 14 20.60 -16.44 7.32
C LEU A 14 20.27 -17.38 6.14
N ALA A 15 18.99 -17.42 5.74
CA ALA A 15 18.52 -18.12 4.55
C ALA A 15 19.24 -17.64 3.26
N TYR A 16 19.38 -16.32 3.10
CA TYR A 16 20.11 -15.70 1.98
C TYR A 16 21.60 -16.07 1.96
N ALA A 17 22.26 -16.03 3.11
CA ALA A 17 23.69 -16.34 3.21
C ALA A 17 23.99 -17.82 2.93
N GLU A 18 23.14 -18.74 3.41
CA GLU A 18 23.25 -20.16 3.09
C GLU A 18 22.97 -20.43 1.61
N LEU A 19 21.97 -19.77 1.02
CA LEU A 19 21.72 -19.80 -0.42
C LEU A 19 22.95 -19.43 -1.26
N CYS A 20 23.63 -18.34 -0.90
CA CYS A 20 24.85 -17.91 -1.61
C CYS A 20 26.00 -18.91 -1.46
N LYS A 21 26.16 -19.53 -0.28
CA LYS A 21 27.18 -20.57 -0.07
C LYS A 21 26.90 -21.81 -0.90
N LEU A 22 25.64 -22.24 -0.95
CA LEU A 22 25.24 -23.44 -1.69
C LEU A 22 25.29 -23.22 -3.22
N ALA A 23 24.98 -22.02 -3.70
CA ALA A 23 25.17 -21.66 -5.11
C ALA A 23 26.67 -21.63 -5.51
N ALA A 24 27.57 -21.35 -4.57
CA ALA A 24 29.02 -21.36 -4.78
C ALA A 24 29.64 -22.77 -4.73
N LEU A 25 28.95 -23.76 -4.15
CA LEU A 25 29.31 -25.17 -4.25
C LEU A 25 28.98 -25.65 -5.67
N ASN A 26 29.95 -25.50 -6.56
CA ASN A 26 29.81 -25.87 -7.95
C ASN A 26 29.66 -27.41 -8.08
N PHE A 27 28.44 -27.90 -8.22
CA PHE A 27 28.15 -29.32 -8.53
C PHE A 27 28.46 -29.70 -9.99
N ALA A 28 29.13 -28.80 -10.73
CA ALA A 28 29.51 -29.01 -12.13
C ALA A 28 30.28 -30.32 -12.28
N GLY A 29 29.67 -31.28 -12.99
CA GLY A 29 30.24 -32.59 -13.26
C GLY A 29 29.48 -33.79 -12.69
N ASN A 30 28.45 -33.58 -11.83
CA ASN A 30 27.55 -34.66 -11.42
C ASN A 30 26.13 -34.47 -12.03
N PRO A 31 25.75 -35.26 -13.07
CA PRO A 31 24.47 -35.13 -13.74
C PRO A 31 23.24 -35.32 -12.82
N GLU A 32 23.38 -36.12 -11.77
CA GLU A 32 22.29 -36.41 -10.84
C GLU A 32 22.04 -35.23 -9.88
N ALA A 33 23.11 -34.62 -9.36
CA ALA A 33 23.05 -33.42 -8.54
C ALA A 33 22.50 -32.20 -9.31
N GLU A 34 22.85 -32.07 -10.59
CA GLU A 34 22.32 -31.03 -11.47
C GLU A 34 20.82 -31.22 -11.73
N LYS A 35 20.37 -32.44 -12.02
CA LYS A 35 18.95 -32.76 -12.25
C LYS A 35 18.10 -32.50 -10.99
N LEU A 36 18.62 -32.87 -9.82
CA LEU A 36 17.94 -32.69 -8.53
C LEU A 36 17.81 -31.20 -8.18
N SER A 37 18.88 -30.42 -8.36
CA SER A 37 18.86 -28.96 -8.13
C SER A 37 17.86 -28.25 -9.05
N ARG A 38 17.72 -28.69 -10.31
CA ARG A 38 16.69 -28.18 -11.24
C ARG A 38 15.27 -28.55 -10.82
N SER A 39 15.04 -29.77 -10.34
CA SER A 39 13.71 -30.19 -9.85
C SER A 39 13.28 -29.36 -8.63
N PHE A 40 14.20 -29.17 -7.68
CA PHE A 40 13.97 -28.34 -6.50
C PHE A 40 13.65 -26.88 -6.89
N ALA A 41 14.39 -26.37 -7.88
CA ALA A 41 14.17 -25.05 -8.42
C ALA A 41 12.75 -24.87 -8.99
N ASP A 42 12.32 -25.81 -9.82
CA ASP A 42 11.02 -25.78 -10.48
C ASP A 42 9.87 -25.87 -9.46
N ASP A 43 9.99 -26.71 -8.44
CA ASP A 43 8.96 -26.89 -7.42
C ASP A 43 8.84 -25.68 -6.50
N THR A 44 9.96 -25.09 -6.08
CA THR A 44 9.95 -23.84 -5.31
C THR A 44 9.32 -22.71 -6.14
N ALA A 45 9.72 -22.56 -7.40
CA ALA A 45 9.15 -21.55 -8.30
C ALA A 45 7.64 -21.76 -8.53
N ARG A 46 7.16 -23.01 -8.61
CA ARG A 46 5.71 -23.32 -8.70
C ARG A 46 4.98 -22.91 -7.42
N GLN A 47 5.49 -23.27 -6.25
CA GLN A 47 4.85 -22.95 -4.97
C GLN A 47 4.75 -21.44 -4.74
N VAL A 48 5.81 -20.69 -5.05
CA VAL A 48 5.78 -19.23 -4.92
C VAL A 48 4.83 -18.58 -5.93
N ARG A 49 4.74 -19.09 -7.17
CA ARG A 49 3.77 -18.61 -8.17
C ARG A 49 2.32 -18.88 -7.75
N GLY A 50 2.08 -19.99 -7.06
CA GLY A 50 0.76 -20.41 -6.57
C GLY A 50 0.31 -19.72 -5.28
N LEU A 51 1.14 -18.87 -4.68
CA LEU A 51 0.77 -18.17 -3.45
C LEU A 51 -0.42 -17.21 -3.69
N PRO A 52 -1.48 -17.28 -2.86
CA PRO A 52 -2.59 -16.33 -2.92
C PRO A 52 -2.09 -14.90 -2.71
N GLY A 53 -2.52 -13.97 -3.57
CA GLY A 53 -2.12 -12.57 -3.48
C GLY A 53 -0.76 -12.23 -4.10
N ALA A 54 -0.16 -13.16 -4.88
CA ALA A 54 1.06 -12.89 -5.63
C ALA A 54 0.90 -11.71 -6.60
N PRO A 55 1.74 -10.67 -6.51
CA PRO A 55 1.74 -9.62 -7.52
C PRO A 55 2.15 -10.18 -8.90
N PRO A 56 1.56 -9.69 -10.00
CA PRO A 56 1.91 -10.14 -11.35
C PRO A 56 3.41 -10.04 -11.66
N GLU A 57 4.13 -9.07 -11.07
CA GLU A 57 5.57 -8.94 -11.25
C GLU A 57 6.36 -10.11 -10.65
N ALA A 58 5.96 -10.59 -9.47
CA ALA A 58 6.61 -11.74 -8.84
C ALA A 58 6.46 -12.99 -9.72
N GLN A 59 5.33 -13.15 -10.41
CA GLN A 59 5.11 -14.24 -11.37
C GLN A 59 5.95 -14.07 -12.66
N SER A 60 6.20 -12.84 -13.09
CA SER A 60 7.01 -12.53 -14.28
C SER A 60 8.52 -12.63 -14.05
N LYS A 61 9.03 -12.14 -12.90
CA LYS A 61 10.45 -12.23 -12.52
C LYS A 61 10.90 -13.68 -12.29
N ALA A 62 9.97 -14.58 -11.97
CA ALA A 62 10.19 -16.03 -11.90
C ALA A 62 10.39 -16.72 -13.27
N LYS A 63 10.36 -15.99 -14.40
CA LYS A 63 10.51 -16.57 -15.76
C LYS A 63 11.82 -16.22 -16.47
N THR A 64 12.67 -15.36 -15.91
CA THR A 64 13.71 -14.64 -16.70
C THR A 64 15.16 -15.08 -16.46
N SER A 65 15.47 -16.10 -15.65
CA SER A 65 16.86 -16.51 -15.39
C SER A 65 17.05 -18.03 -15.51
N ASN A 66 18.16 -18.50 -16.09
CA ASN A 66 18.53 -19.93 -16.05
C ASN A 66 19.14 -20.33 -14.69
N ASP A 67 19.38 -19.37 -13.80
CA ASP A 67 19.86 -19.54 -12.44
C ASP A 67 18.72 -19.30 -11.45
N PHE A 68 18.25 -20.40 -10.86
CA PHE A 68 17.19 -20.43 -9.86
C PHE A 68 17.50 -19.59 -8.62
N PHE A 69 18.76 -19.58 -8.16
CA PHE A 69 19.11 -18.83 -6.97
C PHE A 69 19.07 -17.33 -7.25
N ALA A 70 19.56 -16.90 -8.42
CA ALA A 70 19.38 -15.52 -8.87
C ALA A 70 17.89 -15.12 -8.96
N GLN A 71 17.00 -16.01 -9.41
CA GLN A 71 15.55 -15.75 -9.40
C GLN A 71 14.98 -15.58 -7.99
N LEU A 72 15.32 -16.49 -7.07
CA LEU A 72 14.88 -16.40 -5.67
C LEU A 72 15.35 -15.10 -5.02
N LEU A 73 16.61 -14.71 -5.22
CA LEU A 73 17.16 -13.46 -4.70
C LEU A 73 16.44 -12.24 -5.28
N ALA A 74 16.13 -12.25 -6.58
CA ALA A 74 15.37 -11.19 -7.24
C ALA A 74 13.92 -11.10 -6.71
N MET A 75 13.27 -12.24 -6.43
CA MET A 75 11.93 -12.27 -5.85
C MET A 75 11.93 -11.82 -4.38
N ILE A 76 12.91 -12.23 -3.58
CA ILE A 76 13.08 -11.75 -2.20
C ILE A 76 13.26 -10.23 -2.21
N GLY A 77 14.16 -9.71 -3.06
CA GLY A 77 14.39 -8.28 -3.19
C GLY A 77 13.13 -7.51 -3.59
N PHE A 78 12.38 -8.02 -4.56
CA PHE A 78 11.12 -7.42 -5.01
C PHE A 78 10.04 -7.41 -3.92
N ILE A 79 9.79 -8.55 -3.27
CA ILE A 79 8.69 -8.68 -2.31
C ILE A 79 8.97 -7.85 -1.04
N LYS A 80 10.21 -7.88 -0.54
CA LYS A 80 10.61 -7.16 0.68
C LYS A 80 10.87 -5.67 0.43
N GLY A 81 11.52 -5.33 -0.68
CA GLY A 81 12.00 -3.97 -0.96
C GLY A 81 11.02 -3.10 -1.75
N GLU A 82 10.22 -3.69 -2.63
CA GLU A 82 9.34 -2.93 -3.53
C GLU A 82 7.87 -3.11 -3.15
N TYR A 83 7.38 -4.35 -3.04
CA TYR A 83 5.95 -4.61 -2.90
C TYR A 83 5.37 -4.28 -1.50
N LEU A 84 5.95 -4.85 -0.44
CA LEU A 84 5.46 -4.62 0.93
C LEU A 84 5.66 -3.16 1.37
N ALA A 85 6.83 -2.59 1.05
CA ALA A 85 7.17 -1.21 1.41
C ALA A 85 6.20 -0.18 0.78
N ILE A 86 5.73 -0.42 -0.45
CA ILE A 86 4.73 0.45 -1.08
C ILE A 86 3.40 0.41 -0.33
N TYR A 87 2.92 -0.77 0.08
CA TYR A 87 1.66 -0.88 0.84
C TYR A 87 1.78 -0.37 2.27
N GLU A 88 2.94 -0.51 2.90
CA GLU A 88 3.22 0.10 4.21
C GLU A 88 3.16 1.63 4.12
N ALA A 89 3.90 2.22 3.17
CA ALA A 89 3.89 3.66 2.93
C ALA A 89 2.49 4.19 2.57
N LEU A 90 1.75 3.46 1.72
CA LEU A 90 0.36 3.75 1.38
C LEU A 90 -0.52 3.85 2.63
N LEU A 91 -0.49 2.81 3.48
CA LEU A 91 -1.33 2.74 4.67
C LEU A 91 -0.96 3.84 5.67
N THR A 92 0.33 4.09 5.89
CA THR A 92 0.80 5.18 6.75
C THR A 92 0.30 6.53 6.26
N LYS A 93 0.51 6.86 4.98
CA LYS A 93 0.10 8.15 4.41
C LYS A 93 -1.41 8.39 4.51
N TYR A 94 -2.20 7.37 4.22
CA TYR A 94 -3.65 7.51 4.29
C TYR A 94 -4.17 7.51 5.74
N SER A 95 -3.51 6.79 6.65
CA SER A 95 -3.82 6.83 8.08
C SER A 95 -3.54 8.21 8.69
N ASP A 96 -2.43 8.85 8.31
CA ASP A 96 -2.10 10.22 8.71
C ASP A 96 -3.18 11.21 8.23
N PHE A 97 -3.59 11.09 6.97
CA PHE A 97 -4.68 11.88 6.41
C PHE A 97 -6.00 11.68 7.16
N TYR A 98 -6.42 10.41 7.35
CA TYR A 98 -7.69 10.11 7.98
C TYR A 98 -7.70 10.53 9.45
N LYS A 99 -6.56 10.43 10.14
CA LYS A 99 -6.38 10.97 11.49
C LYS A 99 -6.58 12.49 11.50
N GLU A 100 -5.90 13.22 10.61
CA GLU A 100 -6.02 14.67 10.54
C GLU A 100 -7.43 15.11 10.13
N PHE A 101 -8.12 14.39 9.25
CA PHE A 101 -9.53 14.60 8.95
C PHE A 101 -10.39 14.53 10.21
N ASN A 102 -10.21 13.48 11.02
CA ASN A 102 -10.96 13.33 12.27
C ASN A 102 -10.65 14.44 13.29
N GLU A 103 -9.37 14.78 13.46
CA GLU A 103 -8.92 15.77 14.45
C GLU A 103 -9.28 17.21 14.06
N THR A 104 -9.19 17.54 12.77
CA THR A 104 -9.35 18.92 12.29
C THR A 104 -10.77 19.24 11.86
N ILE A 105 -11.57 18.25 11.47
CA ILE A 105 -12.93 18.44 10.96
C ILE A 105 -13.96 17.80 11.89
N MET A 106 -13.92 16.48 12.05
CA MET A 106 -14.97 15.75 12.77
C MET A 106 -15.08 16.17 14.23
N ALA A 107 -13.94 16.26 14.93
CA ALA A 107 -13.89 16.68 16.33
C ALA A 107 -14.35 18.12 16.56
N LYS A 108 -14.34 18.97 15.51
CA LYS A 108 -14.70 20.39 15.57
C LYS A 108 -16.07 20.71 14.97
N MET A 109 -16.83 19.70 14.52
CA MET A 109 -18.15 19.91 13.92
C MET A 109 -19.09 20.74 14.81
N GLY A 110 -19.07 20.51 16.12
CA GLY A 110 -19.92 21.25 17.07
C GLY A 110 -19.65 22.76 17.12
N ASP A 111 -18.44 23.19 16.77
CA ASP A 111 -18.08 24.61 16.72
C ASP A 111 -18.70 25.32 15.52
N TRP A 112 -19.00 24.57 14.44
CA TRP A 112 -19.48 25.09 13.17
C TRP A 112 -20.95 24.82 12.90
N ILE A 113 -21.56 23.90 13.64
CA ILE A 113 -22.96 23.50 13.46
C ILE A 113 -23.69 23.78 14.76
N THR A 114 -24.60 24.76 14.75
CA THR A 114 -25.32 25.18 15.96
C THR A 114 -26.83 25.18 15.71
N GLY A 115 -27.58 24.51 16.58
CA GLY A 115 -29.04 24.57 16.56
C GLY A 115 -29.55 25.96 16.95
N LYS A 116 -30.59 26.43 16.25
CA LYS A 116 -31.32 27.68 16.54
C LYS A 116 -32.82 27.38 16.60
N ASP A 117 -33.59 28.32 17.15
CA ASP A 117 -35.05 28.28 17.20
C ASP A 117 -35.59 26.92 17.70
N ASP A 118 -35.11 26.46 18.87
CA ASP A 118 -35.45 25.16 19.47
C ASP A 118 -35.22 23.95 18.54
N GLY A 119 -34.18 24.01 17.69
CA GLY A 119 -33.80 22.93 16.78
C GLY A 119 -34.56 22.91 15.45
N LYS A 120 -35.42 23.91 15.20
CA LYS A 120 -36.11 24.09 13.90
C LYS A 120 -35.19 24.62 12.81
N LYS A 121 -34.06 25.20 13.20
CA LYS A 121 -33.06 25.74 12.29
C LYS A 121 -31.67 25.33 12.73
N VAL A 122 -30.76 25.26 11.77
CA VAL A 122 -29.36 24.94 11.99
C VAL A 122 -28.50 25.99 11.31
N GLU A 123 -27.64 26.64 12.09
CA GLU A 123 -26.63 27.57 11.63
C GLU A 123 -25.35 26.80 11.29
N ILE A 124 -24.83 27.03 10.09
CA ILE A 124 -23.58 26.45 9.60
C ILE A 124 -22.58 27.58 9.37
N LYS A 125 -21.43 27.47 10.04
CA LYS A 125 -20.35 28.45 9.96
C LYS A 125 -19.35 28.12 8.86
N GLY A 126 -18.75 29.15 8.28
CA GLY A 126 -17.75 29.01 7.21
C GLY A 126 -16.45 28.30 7.64
N GLY A 127 -16.21 28.14 8.94
CA GLY A 127 -15.04 27.43 9.47
C GLY A 127 -14.91 25.99 8.97
N LEU A 128 -16.04 25.31 8.74
CA LEU A 128 -16.04 23.95 8.19
C LEU A 128 -15.45 23.90 6.77
N TYR A 129 -15.85 24.82 5.89
CA TYR A 129 -15.28 24.92 4.54
C TYR A 129 -13.77 25.20 4.59
N ASN A 130 -13.36 26.12 5.46
CA ASN A 130 -11.94 26.47 5.61
C ASN A 130 -11.10 25.27 6.09
N ALA A 131 -11.61 24.46 7.03
CA ALA A 131 -10.94 23.26 7.50
C ALA A 131 -10.82 22.19 6.39
N LEU A 132 -11.92 21.90 5.69
CA LEU A 132 -11.92 20.99 4.53
C LEU A 132 -10.94 21.45 3.45
N LYS A 133 -10.95 22.76 3.15
CA LYS A 133 -10.08 23.35 2.13
C LYS A 133 -8.62 23.31 2.55
N ALA A 134 -8.31 23.57 3.81
CA ALA A 134 -6.95 23.48 4.34
C ALA A 134 -6.41 22.04 4.24
N LEU A 135 -7.22 21.05 4.62
CA LEU A 135 -6.85 19.64 4.51
C LEU A 135 -6.63 19.23 3.04
N SER A 136 -7.57 19.56 2.15
CA SER A 136 -7.44 19.31 0.70
C SER A 136 -6.18 19.97 0.12
N ASN A 137 -5.92 21.24 0.46
CA ASN A 137 -4.73 21.97 0.00
C ASN A 137 -3.41 21.35 0.47
N LYS A 138 -3.38 20.69 1.62
CA LYS A 138 -2.21 19.97 2.13
C LYS A 138 -1.98 18.69 1.32
N TYR A 139 -3.01 17.85 1.20
CA TYR A 139 -2.89 16.53 0.58
C TYR A 139 -2.98 16.55 -0.96
N THR A 140 -3.32 17.67 -1.59
CA THR A 140 -3.16 17.80 -3.05
C THR A 140 -1.68 18.02 -3.46
N LYS A 141 -0.80 18.27 -2.48
CA LYS A 141 0.62 18.60 -2.70
C LYS A 141 1.54 17.45 -2.29
N ALA A 142 2.67 17.34 -2.99
CA ALA A 142 3.78 16.51 -2.55
C ALA A 142 4.54 17.17 -1.38
N PRO A 143 5.08 16.39 -0.42
CA PRO A 143 5.05 14.93 -0.32
C PRO A 143 3.87 14.38 0.50
N ALA A 144 2.97 15.23 0.99
CA ALA A 144 1.89 14.81 1.89
C ALA A 144 0.86 13.89 1.18
N GLY A 145 0.45 14.27 -0.03
CA GLY A 145 -0.53 13.57 -0.85
C GLY A 145 -0.02 12.40 -1.68
N VAL A 146 1.29 12.15 -1.69
CA VAL A 146 1.89 11.16 -2.60
C VAL A 146 1.75 9.77 -1.97
N LEU A 147 1.05 8.87 -2.66
CA LEU A 147 0.91 7.46 -2.31
C LEU A 147 1.99 6.60 -2.99
N TYR A 148 2.42 6.99 -4.18
CA TYR A 148 3.50 6.34 -4.93
C TYR A 148 4.19 7.36 -5.85
N PRO A 149 5.52 7.29 -6.08
CA PRO A 149 6.45 6.35 -5.47
C PRO A 149 6.70 6.63 -3.98
N ILE A 150 7.30 5.66 -3.27
CA ILE A 150 7.68 5.86 -1.86
C ILE A 150 8.73 6.99 -1.73
N PRO A 151 8.79 7.71 -0.61
CA PRO A 151 9.78 8.75 -0.40
C PRO A 151 11.21 8.24 -0.65
N GLY A 152 12.00 9.00 -1.41
CA GLY A 152 13.38 8.64 -1.74
C GLY A 152 13.53 7.66 -2.91
N ALA A 153 12.44 7.07 -3.42
CA ALA A 153 12.48 6.38 -4.70
C ALA A 153 12.59 7.40 -5.84
N GLY A 154 13.29 7.01 -6.92
CA GLY A 154 13.42 7.81 -8.13
C GLY A 154 12.08 8.06 -8.84
N PRO A 155 12.09 8.88 -9.91
CA PRO A 155 10.88 9.14 -10.69
C PRO A 155 10.29 7.84 -11.23
N ALA A 156 8.97 7.66 -11.09
CA ALA A 156 8.28 6.51 -11.66
C ALA A 156 7.83 6.79 -13.09
N SER A 157 7.78 5.74 -13.91
CA SER A 157 7.18 5.83 -15.25
C SER A 157 5.66 6.00 -15.15
N GLN A 158 5.03 6.52 -16.20
CA GLN A 158 3.57 6.59 -16.26
C GLN A 158 2.92 5.21 -16.15
N ALA A 159 3.51 4.20 -16.80
CA ALA A 159 3.02 2.84 -16.79
C ALA A 159 3.05 2.25 -15.37
N ASP A 160 4.13 2.49 -14.63
CA ASP A 160 4.25 2.03 -13.24
C ASP A 160 3.28 2.77 -12.32
N ALA A 161 3.12 4.08 -12.48
CA ALA A 161 2.16 4.84 -11.70
C ALA A 161 0.71 4.38 -11.94
N LEU A 162 0.31 4.13 -13.19
CA LEU A 162 -1.03 3.60 -13.53
C LEU A 162 -1.25 2.20 -12.97
N LYS A 163 -0.23 1.35 -13.05
CA LYS A 163 -0.26 0.02 -12.46
C LYS A 163 -0.48 0.07 -10.96
N TRP A 164 0.26 0.94 -10.26
CA TRP A 164 0.11 1.11 -8.82
C TRP A 164 -1.22 1.76 -8.44
N ALA A 165 -1.72 2.73 -9.21
CA ALA A 165 -3.06 3.28 -8.99
C ALA A 165 -4.14 2.17 -9.04
N LYS A 166 -4.09 1.31 -10.07
CA LYS A 166 -4.99 0.15 -10.20
C LYS A 166 -4.80 -0.86 -9.07
N ALA A 167 -3.54 -1.17 -8.70
CA ALA A 167 -3.23 -2.10 -7.62
C ALA A 167 -3.70 -1.59 -6.26
N MET A 168 -3.57 -0.29 -5.99
CA MET A 168 -4.05 0.38 -4.79
C MET A 168 -5.58 0.52 -4.77
N GLY A 169 -6.23 0.49 -5.94
CA GLY A 169 -7.67 0.70 -6.05
C GLY A 169 -8.05 2.17 -5.96
N VAL A 170 -7.23 3.06 -6.50
CA VAL A 170 -7.55 4.48 -6.67
C VAL A 170 -7.80 4.78 -8.15
N PRO A 171 -8.60 5.80 -8.48
CA PRO A 171 -8.88 6.18 -9.87
C PRO A 171 -7.60 6.54 -10.65
N GLU A 172 -7.59 6.30 -11.96
CA GLU A 172 -6.46 6.70 -12.82
C GLU A 172 -6.22 8.21 -12.82
N SER A 173 -7.26 9.01 -12.54
CA SER A 173 -7.16 10.47 -12.37
C SER A 173 -6.22 10.89 -11.23
N CYS A 174 -5.92 9.98 -10.29
CA CYS A 174 -4.94 10.17 -9.23
C CYS A 174 -3.49 10.10 -9.74
N VAL A 175 -3.25 9.62 -10.96
CA VAL A 175 -1.93 9.62 -11.59
C VAL A 175 -1.65 11.00 -12.18
N LYS A 176 -0.62 11.67 -11.66
CA LYS A 176 -0.22 13.03 -12.05
C LYS A 176 1.26 13.09 -12.44
N PRO A 177 1.65 13.98 -13.36
CA PRO A 177 3.06 14.24 -13.63
C PRO A 177 3.76 14.80 -12.38
N ASP A 178 5.02 14.44 -12.20
CA ASP A 178 5.81 14.87 -11.05
C ASP A 178 6.46 16.27 -11.23
N GLY A 179 6.47 16.78 -12.46
CA GLY A 179 7.10 18.04 -12.86
C GLY A 179 8.56 17.89 -13.32
N ASN A 180 9.16 16.71 -13.14
CA ASN A 180 10.55 16.39 -13.43
C ASN A 180 10.70 15.27 -14.48
N GLY A 181 9.64 14.96 -15.22
CA GLY A 181 9.62 13.91 -16.25
C GLY A 181 9.16 12.53 -15.77
N GLY A 182 8.78 12.40 -14.50
CA GLY A 182 8.16 11.21 -13.91
C GLY A 182 6.68 11.38 -13.60
N TYR A 183 6.10 10.35 -12.98
CA TYR A 183 4.71 10.29 -12.56
C TYR A 183 4.58 9.86 -11.10
N ARG A 184 3.45 10.23 -10.49
CA ARG A 184 3.10 9.88 -9.11
C ARG A 184 1.62 9.55 -8.99
N VAL A 185 1.30 8.69 -8.04
CA VAL A 185 -0.07 8.42 -7.60
C VAL A 185 -0.36 9.29 -6.39
N MET A 186 -1.38 10.15 -6.51
CA MET A 186 -1.86 11.02 -5.46
C MET A 186 -3.00 10.36 -4.69
N MET A 187 -3.27 10.86 -3.49
CA MET A 187 -4.46 10.52 -2.73
C MET A 187 -5.72 10.97 -3.48
N ASP A 188 -6.77 10.15 -3.43
CA ASP A 188 -8.08 10.55 -3.91
C ASP A 188 -8.74 11.47 -2.89
N LEU A 189 -8.92 12.74 -3.27
CA LEU A 189 -9.53 13.78 -2.45
C LEU A 189 -10.93 14.15 -2.93
N SER A 190 -11.49 13.39 -3.90
CA SER A 190 -12.84 13.65 -4.41
C SER A 190 -13.92 13.65 -3.32
N PRO A 191 -13.84 12.86 -2.22
CA PRO A 191 -14.82 12.98 -1.14
C PRO A 191 -14.74 14.30 -0.40
N LEU A 192 -13.54 14.87 -0.22
CA LEU A 192 -13.40 16.21 0.36
C LEU A 192 -13.94 17.29 -0.59
N ASP A 193 -13.71 17.15 -1.89
CA ASP A 193 -14.25 18.06 -2.89
C ASP A 193 -15.79 18.02 -2.90
N ALA A 194 -16.39 16.82 -2.76
CA ALA A 194 -17.82 16.64 -2.64
C ALA A 194 -18.38 17.23 -1.33
N MET A 195 -17.71 17.01 -0.19
CA MET A 195 -18.08 17.64 1.09
C MET A 195 -18.08 19.16 1.00
N MET A 196 -17.05 19.74 0.36
CA MET A 196 -16.97 21.18 0.13
C MET A 196 -18.09 21.66 -0.80
N ALA A 197 -18.31 21.00 -1.94
CA ALA A 197 -19.32 21.38 -2.92
C ALA A 197 -20.76 21.29 -2.37
N ALA A 198 -21.01 20.43 -1.39
CA ALA A 198 -22.31 20.29 -0.73
C ALA A 198 -22.63 21.44 0.25
N LEU A 199 -21.66 22.31 0.57
CA LEU A 199 -21.89 23.47 1.44
C LEU A 199 -22.60 24.61 0.69
N PRO A 200 -23.32 25.50 1.40
CA PRO A 200 -24.00 26.63 0.79
C PRO A 200 -23.08 27.52 -0.04
N ILE A 201 -23.55 28.01 -1.19
CA ILE A 201 -22.82 28.95 -2.07
C ILE A 201 -22.30 30.20 -1.33
N ASN A 202 -23.03 30.67 -0.34
CA ASN A 202 -22.67 31.83 0.47
C ASN A 202 -21.37 31.58 1.27
N ILE A 203 -21.19 30.33 1.73
CA ILE A 203 -19.96 29.84 2.37
C ILE A 203 -18.86 29.67 1.33
N LEU A 204 -19.18 29.13 0.14
CA LEU A 204 -18.21 28.92 -0.95
C LEU A 204 -17.61 30.22 -1.53
N THR A 205 -18.39 31.30 -1.57
CA THR A 205 -18.01 32.57 -2.21
C THR A 205 -17.31 33.55 -1.27
N GLY A 206 -17.05 33.16 -0.01
CA GLY A 206 -16.32 34.00 0.95
C GLY A 206 -17.05 35.27 1.36
N LYS A 207 -18.36 35.39 1.08
CA LYS A 207 -19.18 36.53 1.53
C LYS A 207 -19.59 36.47 3.00
N GLY A 208 -19.00 35.55 3.77
CA GLY A 208 -18.88 35.67 5.22
C GLY A 208 -20.17 35.62 6.04
N SER A 209 -21.25 35.04 5.52
CA SER A 209 -22.45 34.81 6.32
C SER A 209 -22.58 33.34 6.67
N ASP A 210 -22.58 33.08 7.98
CA ASP A 210 -23.16 31.87 8.54
C ASP A 210 -24.52 31.64 7.87
N VAL A 211 -24.79 30.39 7.49
CA VAL A 211 -26.01 30.06 6.77
C VAL A 211 -26.94 29.30 7.69
N THR A 212 -28.16 29.80 7.77
CA THR A 212 -29.23 29.11 8.49
C THR A 212 -30.01 28.24 7.50
N TRP A 213 -30.02 26.94 7.76
CA TRP A 213 -30.89 25.98 7.08
C TRP A 213 -32.04 25.58 7.98
N ASP A 214 -33.17 25.19 7.38
CA ASP A 214 -34.15 24.39 8.08
C ASP A 214 -33.60 22.98 8.38
N SER A 215 -34.24 22.28 9.32
CA SER A 215 -33.79 20.95 9.74
C SER A 215 -33.81 19.94 8.59
N ALA A 216 -34.73 20.04 7.63
CA ALA A 216 -34.82 19.08 6.52
C ALA A 216 -33.62 19.20 5.58
N LYS A 217 -33.25 20.42 5.20
CA LYS A 217 -32.07 20.70 4.37
C LYS A 217 -30.78 20.31 5.08
N PHE A 218 -30.69 20.57 6.39
CA PHE A 218 -29.56 20.11 7.19
C PHE A 218 -29.44 18.58 7.21
N GLN A 219 -30.52 17.84 7.42
CA GLN A 219 -30.51 16.37 7.44
C GLN A 219 -30.11 15.77 6.08
N ALA A 220 -30.58 16.38 4.97
CA ALA A 220 -30.18 15.97 3.63
C ALA A 220 -28.66 16.18 3.41
N TRP A 221 -28.14 17.35 3.79
CA TRP A 221 -26.70 17.62 3.73
C TRP A 221 -25.90 16.67 4.64
N GLN A 222 -26.33 16.46 5.88
CA GLN A 222 -25.66 15.60 6.85
C GLN A 222 -25.56 14.16 6.33
N THR A 223 -26.61 13.66 5.67
CA THR A 223 -26.59 12.34 5.02
C THR A 223 -25.52 12.28 3.93
N GLY A 224 -25.45 13.31 3.07
CA GLY A 224 -24.41 13.40 2.04
C GLY A 224 -23.00 13.48 2.63
N PHE A 225 -22.80 14.32 3.65
CA PHE A 225 -21.53 14.45 4.35
C PHE A 225 -21.07 13.11 4.95
N ASN A 226 -21.95 12.43 5.67
CA ASN A 226 -21.67 11.12 6.29
C ASN A 226 -21.37 10.04 5.24
N SER A 227 -22.00 10.12 4.06
CA SER A 227 -21.65 9.23 2.93
C SER A 227 -20.20 9.43 2.51
N GLN A 228 -19.75 10.69 2.35
CA GLN A 228 -18.37 10.99 1.97
C GLN A 228 -17.38 10.58 3.06
N GLU A 229 -17.72 10.74 4.34
CA GLU A 229 -16.92 10.21 5.45
C GLU A 229 -16.81 8.68 5.36
N GLY A 230 -17.93 8.01 5.06
CA GLY A 230 -17.99 6.58 4.81
C GLY A 230 -17.04 6.15 3.69
N ASP A 231 -16.98 6.89 2.59
CA ASP A 231 -16.07 6.62 1.48
C ASP A 231 -14.60 6.74 1.91
N LEU A 232 -14.25 7.79 2.67
CA LEU A 232 -12.89 7.95 3.22
C LEU A 232 -12.49 6.77 4.13
N LYS A 233 -13.42 6.32 4.98
CA LYS A 233 -13.23 5.17 5.86
C LYS A 233 -13.10 3.85 5.09
N ASN A 234 -13.93 3.64 4.09
CA ASN A 234 -13.90 2.46 3.23
C ASN A 234 -12.56 2.37 2.48
N GLN A 235 -12.02 3.50 2.02
CA GLN A 235 -10.69 3.54 1.41
C GLN A 235 -9.57 3.18 2.40
N LEU A 236 -9.62 3.66 3.65
CA LEU A 236 -8.68 3.25 4.70
C LEU A 236 -8.74 1.74 4.95
N GLN A 237 -9.96 1.20 5.00
CA GLN A 237 -10.18 -0.24 5.17
C GLN A 237 -9.62 -1.03 3.99
N LEU A 238 -9.83 -0.56 2.75
CA LEU A 238 -9.28 -1.18 1.54
C LEU A 238 -7.75 -1.22 1.60
N PHE A 239 -7.10 -0.10 1.96
CA PHE A 239 -5.65 -0.06 2.09
C PHE A 239 -5.13 -0.96 3.21
N THR A 240 -5.84 -1.03 4.34
CA THR A 240 -5.53 -1.95 5.44
C THR A 240 -5.59 -3.41 4.99
N THR A 241 -6.62 -3.78 4.23
CA THR A 241 -6.75 -5.13 3.65
C THR A 241 -5.64 -5.42 2.64
N LYS A 242 -5.31 -4.47 1.76
CA LYS A 242 -4.23 -4.64 0.77
C LYS A 242 -2.86 -4.79 1.46
N TYR A 243 -2.57 -4.00 2.47
CA TYR A 243 -1.38 -4.18 3.32
C TYR A 243 -1.37 -5.55 4.00
N SER A 244 -2.48 -5.96 4.62
CA SER A 244 -2.57 -7.27 5.29
C SER A 244 -2.32 -8.42 4.32
N ASN A 245 -2.85 -8.32 3.09
CA ASN A 245 -2.62 -9.30 2.02
C ASN A 245 -1.14 -9.29 1.59
N ALA A 246 -0.52 -8.11 1.41
CA ALA A 246 0.89 -8.00 1.04
C ALA A 246 1.81 -8.56 2.14
N ASN A 247 1.49 -8.29 3.41
CA ASN A 247 2.22 -8.82 4.54
C ASN A 247 2.08 -10.35 4.64
N SER A 248 0.85 -10.87 4.52
CA SER A 248 0.61 -12.32 4.50
C SER A 248 1.35 -13.01 3.36
N TYR A 249 1.34 -12.41 2.17
CA TYR A 249 2.10 -12.89 1.03
C TYR A 249 3.61 -12.94 1.33
N HIS A 250 4.17 -11.86 1.88
CA HIS A 250 5.59 -11.80 2.29
C HIS A 250 5.92 -12.85 3.35
N GLU A 251 5.09 -13.04 4.38
CA GLU A 251 5.29 -14.06 5.40
C GLU A 251 5.24 -15.48 4.84
N ASN A 252 4.24 -15.78 4.00
CA ASN A 252 4.10 -17.10 3.37
C ASN A 252 5.23 -17.38 2.40
N PHE A 253 5.67 -16.36 1.65
CA PHE A 253 6.85 -16.45 0.80
C PHE A 253 8.12 -16.79 1.61
N ASN A 254 8.37 -16.09 2.72
CA ASN A 254 9.52 -16.39 3.58
C ASN A 254 9.44 -17.79 4.22
N LYS A 255 8.24 -18.27 4.58
CA LYS A 255 8.03 -19.63 5.12
C LYS A 255 8.34 -20.69 4.07
N ILE A 256 7.81 -20.55 2.85
CA ILE A 256 8.11 -21.47 1.74
C ILE A 256 9.59 -21.46 1.45
N LEU A 257 10.20 -20.28 1.31
CA LEU A 257 11.63 -20.15 1.08
C LEU A 257 12.42 -20.89 2.17
N SER A 258 12.14 -20.61 3.45
CA SER A 258 12.85 -21.24 4.57
C SER A 258 12.72 -22.77 4.55
N SER A 259 11.51 -23.28 4.34
CA SER A 259 11.26 -24.72 4.25
C SER A 259 12.01 -25.38 3.11
N GLN A 260 11.98 -24.74 1.93
CA GLN A 260 12.67 -25.24 0.74
C GLN A 260 14.19 -25.22 0.96
N LEU A 261 14.75 -24.17 1.56
CA LEU A 261 16.19 -24.12 1.86
C LEU A 261 16.63 -25.19 2.84
N SER A 262 15.84 -25.47 3.88
CA SER A 262 16.12 -26.58 4.78
C SER A 262 16.10 -27.92 4.04
N GLN A 263 15.13 -28.16 3.16
CA GLN A 263 15.06 -29.37 2.35
C GLN A 263 16.28 -29.51 1.42
N TYR A 264 16.69 -28.42 0.77
CA TYR A 264 17.87 -28.40 -0.08
C TYR A 264 19.15 -28.67 0.72
N ALA A 265 19.30 -28.08 1.91
CA ALA A 265 20.46 -28.33 2.78
C ALA A 265 20.54 -29.81 3.24
N GLU A 266 19.43 -30.41 3.63
CA GLU A 266 19.40 -31.85 4.00
C GLU A 266 19.71 -32.74 2.80
N MET A 267 19.20 -32.40 1.62
CA MET A 267 19.50 -33.11 0.37
C MET A 267 20.99 -33.07 0.04
N LEU A 268 21.65 -31.92 0.19
CA LEU A 268 23.08 -31.80 -0.04
C LEU A 268 23.92 -32.60 0.96
N LYS A 269 23.51 -32.64 2.24
CA LYS A 269 24.15 -33.52 3.23
C LYS A 269 24.04 -34.98 2.83
N ALA A 270 22.88 -35.43 2.36
CA ALA A 270 22.65 -36.81 1.94
C ALA A 270 23.55 -37.20 0.75
N ILE A 271 23.67 -36.32 -0.25
CA ILE A 271 24.58 -36.53 -1.40
C ILE A 271 26.03 -36.58 -0.92
N ALA A 272 26.47 -35.64 -0.08
CA ALA A 272 27.83 -35.62 0.45
C ALA A 272 28.15 -36.88 1.27
N SER A 273 27.17 -37.40 2.02
CA SER A 273 27.31 -38.61 2.82
C SER A 273 27.29 -39.89 1.99
N GLY A 274 26.67 -39.86 0.79
CA GLY A 274 26.65 -40.98 -0.15
C GLY A 274 27.86 -41.04 -1.09
N ILE A 275 28.71 -40.00 -1.09
CA ILE A 275 29.97 -39.93 -1.86
C ILE A 275 31.18 -40.39 -1.00
N ALA A 276 31.01 -40.57 0.31
CA ALA A 276 31.99 -41.17 1.23
C ALA A 276 31.83 -42.69 1.33
#